data_AF-A0A7Y9F1Y3-F1
#
_entry.id   AF-A0A7Y9F1Y3-F1
#
_cell.length_a   1.000
_cell.length_b   1.000
_cell.length_c   1.000
_cell.angle_alpha   90.00
_cell.angle_beta   90.00
_cell.angle_gamma   90.00
#
_symmetry.space_group_name_H-M   'P 1'
#
loop_
_entity.id
_entity.type
_entity.pdbx_description
1 polymer ?
#
loop_
_entity_poly.entity_id
_entity_poly.type
_entity_poly.pdbx_seq_one_letter_code
_entity_poly.pdbx_strand_id
1 'polypeptide(L)'
;MTTDPSALEREIEETRERLAGTIDQLLHRASPKTIVGREIWTIKAHYVDPQTGEPRTDNILKTVGAVVGVVVAFVAVRKITS
;
A
#
# COMPACT_ATOMS: atom_id res chain seq x y z
N MET A 1 39.30 -36.37 4.83
CA MET A 1 38.76 -35.10 4.32
C MET A 1 39.10 -34.04 5.35
N THR A 2 40.25 -33.40 5.21
CA THR A 2 40.63 -32.23 5.99
C THR A 2 39.81 -31.08 5.45
N THR A 3 38.81 -30.63 6.20
CA THR A 3 38.11 -29.38 5.90
C THR A 3 39.12 -28.26 6.09
N ASP A 4 39.69 -27.77 4.99
CA ASP A 4 40.60 -26.63 5.03
C ASP A 4 39.79 -25.40 5.46
N PRO A 5 40.10 -24.79 6.62
CA PRO A 5 39.34 -23.65 7.13
C PRO A 5 39.32 -22.47 6.14
N SER A 6 40.36 -22.32 5.32
CA SER A 6 40.42 -21.26 4.29
C SER A 6 39.42 -21.51 3.14
N ALA A 7 39.16 -22.77 2.81
CA ALA A 7 38.15 -23.13 1.81
C ALA A 7 36.74 -22.83 2.33
N LEU A 8 36.49 -23.08 3.63
CA LEU A 8 35.22 -22.80 4.27
C LEU A 8 34.94 -21.29 4.37
N GLU A 9 35.95 -20.49 4.73
CA GLU A 9 35.85 -19.02 4.76
C GLU A 9 35.48 -18.45 3.38
N ARG A 10 36.11 -18.98 2.33
CA ARG A 10 35.83 -18.57 0.95
C ARG A 10 34.40 -18.92 0.51
N GLU A 11 33.91 -20.10 0.86
CA GLU A 11 32.53 -20.52 0.59
C GLU A 11 31.51 -19.63 1.32
N ILE A 12 31.80 -19.24 2.56
CA ILE A 12 30.94 -18.35 3.35
C ILE A 12 30.86 -16.97 2.70
N GLU A 13 31.97 -16.43 2.22
CA GLU A 13 31.99 -15.11 1.57
C GLU A 13 31.23 -15.12 0.23
N GLU A 14 31.44 -16.13 -0.62
CA GLU A 14 30.65 -16.32 -1.85
C GLU A 14 29.15 -16.44 -1.56
N THR A 15 28.79 -17.18 -0.51
CA THR A 15 27.39 -17.34 -0.10
C THR A 15 26.80 -16.02 0.41
N ARG A 16 27.59 -15.20 1.12
CA ARG A 16 27.17 -13.87 1.59
C ARG A 16 26.90 -12.90 0.45
N GLU A 17 27.79 -12.82 -0.53
CA GLU A 17 27.59 -11.97 -1.71
C GLU A 17 26.32 -12.38 -2.48
N ARG A 18 26.12 -13.68 -2.66
CA ARG A 18 24.92 -14.21 -3.32
C ARG A 18 23.63 -13.90 -2.55
N LEU A 19 23.69 -13.92 -1.23
CA LEU A 19 22.55 -13.59 -0.37
C LEU A 19 22.24 -12.09 -0.42
N ALA A 20 23.26 -11.23 -0.37
CA ALA A 20 23.09 -9.77 -0.49
C ALA A 20 22.40 -9.39 -1.81
N GLY A 21 22.84 -9.96 -2.94
CA GLY A 21 22.18 -9.74 -4.23
C GLY A 21 20.74 -10.26 -4.29
N THR A 22 20.44 -11.36 -3.60
CA THR A 22 19.07 -11.90 -3.49
C THR A 22 18.17 -11.00 -2.64
N ILE A 23 18.70 -10.46 -1.55
CA ILE A 23 18.00 -9.51 -0.67
C ILE A 23 17.66 -8.23 -1.42
N ASP A 24 18.59 -7.65 -2.17
CA ASP A 24 18.33 -6.44 -2.96
C ASP A 24 17.21 -6.65 -4.00
N GLN A 25 17.19 -7.80 -4.67
CA GLN A 25 16.12 -8.15 -5.60
C GLN A 25 14.77 -8.31 -4.90
N LEU A 26 14.74 -8.91 -3.70
CA LEU A 26 13.53 -9.00 -2.88
C LEU A 26 13.06 -7.63 -2.41
N LEU A 27 13.97 -6.75 -1.99
CA LEU A 27 13.65 -5.39 -1.56
C LEU A 27 13.06 -4.57 -2.72
N HIS A 28 13.61 -4.72 -3.92
CA HIS A 28 13.10 -4.06 -5.12
C HIS A 28 11.73 -4.62 -5.56
N ARG A 29 11.51 -5.94 -5.49
CA ARG A 29 10.25 -6.58 -5.90
C ARG A 29 9.14 -6.43 -4.88
N ALA A 30 9.48 -6.50 -3.59
CA ALA A 30 8.60 -6.12 -2.49
C ALA A 30 8.44 -4.60 -2.41
N SER A 31 9.07 -3.83 -3.31
CA SER A 31 8.97 -2.38 -3.24
C SER A 31 7.50 -1.96 -3.33
N PRO A 32 7.05 -1.12 -2.39
CA PRO A 32 5.65 -0.80 -2.18
C PRO A 32 4.98 -0.10 -3.37
N LYS A 33 5.74 0.32 -4.39
CA LYS A 33 5.24 1.02 -5.58
C LYS A 33 4.15 0.23 -6.31
N THR A 34 4.23 -1.10 -6.35
CA THR A 34 3.19 -1.93 -6.99
C THR A 34 1.98 -2.20 -6.11
N ILE A 35 2.16 -2.13 -4.79
CA ILE A 35 1.08 -2.29 -3.80
C ILE A 35 0.24 -1.02 -3.76
N VAL A 36 0.89 0.15 -3.75
CA VAL A 36 0.23 1.47 -3.77
C VAL A 36 -0.66 1.63 -5.01
N GLY A 37 -0.21 1.15 -6.18
CA GLY A 37 -1.01 1.20 -7.40
C GLY A 37 -2.33 0.42 -7.30
N ARG A 38 -2.33 -0.73 -6.61
CA ARG A 38 -3.55 -1.54 -6.41
C ARG A 38 -4.51 -0.87 -5.45
N GLU A 39 -4.01 -0.31 -4.35
CA GLU A 39 -4.84 0.39 -3.37
C GLU A 39 -5.51 1.64 -3.99
N ILE A 40 -4.74 2.45 -4.73
CA ILE A 40 -5.29 3.62 -5.43
C ILE A 40 -6.33 3.19 -6.47
N TRP A 41 -6.09 2.09 -7.19
CA TRP A 41 -7.04 1.58 -8.17
C TRP A 41 -8.35 1.14 -7.51
N THR A 42 -8.28 0.43 -6.38
CA THR A 42 -9.47 0.01 -5.62
C THR A 42 -10.29 1.22 -5.15
N ILE A 43 -9.63 2.25 -4.61
CA ILE A 43 -10.29 3.48 -4.19
C ILE A 43 -10.93 4.17 -5.40
N LYS A 44 -10.21 4.30 -6.51
CA LYS A 44 -10.74 4.94 -7.73
C LYS A 44 -11.93 4.17 -8.30
N ALA A 45 -11.87 2.84 -8.34
CA ALA A 45 -12.93 1.96 -8.81
C ALA A 45 -14.21 2.07 -7.97
N HIS A 46 -14.10 2.52 -6.71
CA HIS A 46 -15.27 2.82 -5.90
C HIS A 46 -16.05 4.04 -6.42
N TYR A 47 -15.36 5.04 -6.96
CA TYR A 47 -15.99 6.31 -7.41
C TYR A 47 -16.13 6.44 -8.91
N VAL A 48 -15.41 5.64 -9.70
CA VAL A 48 -15.40 5.69 -11.17
C VAL A 48 -15.50 4.29 -11.71
N ASP A 49 -16.38 4.07 -12.68
CA ASP A 49 -16.51 2.78 -13.32
C ASP A 49 -15.24 2.43 -14.12
N PRO A 50 -14.59 1.29 -13.87
CA PRO A 50 -13.36 0.92 -14.57
C PRO A 50 -13.55 0.61 -16.06
N GLN A 51 -14.76 0.26 -16.50
CA GLN A 51 -15.04 -0.11 -17.89
C GLN A 51 -15.40 1.10 -18.74
N THR A 52 -16.25 1.98 -18.22
CA THR A 52 -16.75 3.16 -18.97
C THR A 52 -16.02 4.44 -18.64
N GLY A 53 -15.34 4.51 -17.49
CA GLY A 53 -14.71 5.74 -16.98
C GLY A 53 -15.72 6.74 -16.39
N GLU A 54 -17.00 6.37 -16.31
CA GLU A 54 -18.04 7.26 -15.81
C GLU A 54 -18.02 7.36 -14.27
N PRO A 55 -18.31 8.55 -13.70
CA PRO A 55 -18.45 8.70 -12.26
C PRO A 55 -19.61 7.87 -11.71
N ARG A 56 -19.35 7.14 -10.62
CA ARG A 56 -20.37 6.44 -9.83
C ARG A 56 -21.07 7.42 -8.90
N THR A 57 -21.99 8.18 -9.46
CA THR A 57 -22.72 9.27 -8.78
C THR A 57 -23.39 8.81 -7.49
N ASP A 58 -23.90 7.58 -7.41
CA ASP A 58 -24.47 7.00 -6.18
C ASP A 58 -23.46 6.94 -5.01
N ASN A 59 -22.25 6.41 -5.26
CA ASN A 59 -21.20 6.33 -4.23
C ASN A 59 -20.66 7.70 -3.83
N ILE A 60 -20.54 8.60 -4.81
CA ILE A 60 -20.17 10.00 -4.58
C ILE A 60 -21.23 10.66 -3.67
N LEU A 61 -22.51 10.50 -3.99
CA LEU A 61 -23.62 11.10 -3.25
C LEU A 61 -23.70 10.58 -1.81
N LYS A 62 -23.47 9.28 -1.59
CA LYS A 62 -23.36 8.69 -0.25
C LYS A 62 -22.27 9.35 0.58
N THR A 63 -21.08 9.53 -0.01
CA THR A 63 -19.93 10.15 0.67
C THR A 63 -20.24 11.61 1.02
N VAL A 64 -20.80 12.36 0.07
CA VAL A 64 -21.24 13.75 0.31
C VAL A 64 -22.27 13.80 1.42
N GLY A 65 -23.30 12.96 1.38
CA GLY A 65 -24.33 12.89 2.41
C GLY A 65 -23.77 12.59 3.80
N ALA A 66 -22.81 11.65 3.89
CA ALA A 66 -22.13 11.33 5.14
C ALA A 66 -21.35 12.54 5.70
N VAL A 67 -20.57 13.22 4.86
CA VAL A 67 -19.81 14.41 5.28
C VAL A 67 -20.75 15.52 5.75
N VAL A 68 -21.80 15.81 4.97
CA VAL A 68 -22.81 16.82 5.34
C VAL A 68 -23.48 16.45 6.66
N GLY A 69 -23.86 15.18 6.85
CA GLY A 69 -24.47 14.70 8.09
C GLY A 69 -23.56 14.90 9.31
N VAL A 70 -22.27 14.59 9.19
CA VAL A 70 -21.28 14.80 10.26
C VAL A 70 -21.12 16.28 10.58
N VAL A 71 -21.02 17.14 9.56
CA VAL A 71 -20.91 18.59 9.77
C VAL A 71 -22.16 19.14 10.47
N VAL A 72 -23.35 18.74 10.03
CA VAL A 72 -24.62 19.15 10.66
C VAL A 72 -24.69 18.68 12.11
N ALA A 73 -24.31 17.42 12.40
CA ALA A 73 -24.27 16.91 13.75
C ALA A 73 -23.30 17.71 14.64
N PHE A 74 -22.11 18.01 14.13
CA PHE A 74 -21.11 18.79 14.87
C PHE A 74 -21.59 20.22 15.18
N VAL A 75 -22.20 20.89 14.20
CA VAL A 75 -22.79 22.23 14.38
C VAL A 75 -23.93 22.19 15.40
N ALA A 76 -24.79 21.17 15.35
CA ALA A 76 -25.88 21.00 16.30
C ALA A 76 -25.36 20.82 17.74
N VAL A 77 -24.36 19.96 17.94
CA VAL A 77 -23.71 19.78 19.25
C VAL A 77 -23.11 21.09 19.74
N ARG A 78 -22.34 21.78 18.89
CA ARG A 78 -21.75 23.09 19.23
C ARG A 78 -22.81 24.10 19.66
N LYS A 79 -23.95 24.15 18.96
CA LYS A 79 -25.06 25.06 19.27
C LYS A 79 -25.76 24.72 20.60
N ILE A 80 -25.81 23.45 20.98
CA ILE A 80 -26.45 23.03 22.24
C ILE A 80 -25.52 23.27 23.45
N THR A 81 -24.20 23.18 23.26
CA THR A 81 -23.21 23.34 24.34
C THR A 81 -22.73 24.78 24.53
N SER A 82 -22.92 25.66 23.53
CA SER A 82 -22.59 27.10 23.63
C SER A 82 -23.77 27.90 24.16
#